data_AF-A0A0S8J092-F1
#
_entry.id   AF-A0A0S8J092-F1
#
_cell.length_a   1.000
_cell.length_b   1.000
_cell.length_c   1.000
_cell.angle_alpha   90.00
_cell.angle_beta   90.00
_cell.angle_gamma   90.00
#
_symmetry.space_group_name_H-M   'P 1'
#
loop_
_entity.id
_entity.type
_entity.pdbx_description
1 polymer ?
#
loop_
_entity_poly.entity_id
_entity_poly.type
_entity_poly.pdbx_seq_one_letter_code
_entity_poly.pdbx_strand_id
1 'polypeptide(L)'
;MTRLSLILGFIITILIAGSSLAKAPQLINYQGLLTQSDGTPLNEPHDLTFKIYGSESGVDSLWWEHHTGVTVNNGLFNVILGSISSLSPSVFDDTLRYIGIAVDSDPELSPRSRLTSVPYAYHAASAEPDSDWEISGSDIYSAVSGNVGIGTTSPGYKLDVDGDIQASGYLRGSTFGLYFPNLGKIQTGNGNLNFNSVNGNLLFSTNGLERIRVDLSGNVGVGTASPNSNLDVSGTVQMTGFK
;
A
#
# COMPACT_ATOMS: atom_id res chain seq x y z
N MET A 1 63.00 18.42 -1.74
CA MET A 1 62.14 17.45 -1.04
C MET A 1 60.70 17.95 -1.16
N THR A 2 59.96 17.41 -2.11
CA THR A 2 58.62 17.84 -2.53
C THR A 2 57.54 17.21 -1.65
N ARG A 3 56.53 18.00 -1.29
CA ARG A 3 55.48 17.67 -0.32
C ARG A 3 54.49 16.64 -0.88
N LEU A 4 54.25 15.55 -0.14
CA LEU A 4 53.23 14.54 -0.43
C LEU A 4 51.87 15.06 0.09
N SER A 5 50.91 15.30 -0.80
CA SER A 5 49.55 15.71 -0.45
C SER A 5 48.61 14.51 -0.37
N LEU A 6 47.82 14.48 0.70
CA LEU A 6 46.82 13.49 1.08
C LEU A 6 45.55 13.66 0.20
N ILE A 7 45.04 12.58 -0.40
CA ILE A 7 43.66 12.54 -0.93
C ILE A 7 42.92 11.41 -0.21
N LEU A 8 42.14 11.79 0.79
CA LEU A 8 41.21 10.92 1.50
C LEU A 8 39.89 10.92 0.73
N GLY A 9 39.67 9.91 -0.10
CA GLY A 9 38.41 9.72 -0.81
C GLY A 9 37.32 9.22 0.15
N PHE A 10 36.37 10.08 0.49
CA PHE A 10 35.20 9.73 1.28
C PHE A 10 34.16 9.05 0.36
N ILE A 11 34.16 7.72 0.31
CA ILE A 11 33.10 6.95 -0.35
C ILE A 11 31.87 7.00 0.55
N ILE A 12 30.88 7.81 0.17
CA ILE A 12 29.55 7.79 0.77
C ILE A 12 28.82 6.57 0.20
N THR A 13 28.77 5.49 0.97
CA THR A 13 27.90 4.36 0.69
C THR A 13 26.48 4.74 1.08
N ILE A 14 25.64 5.07 0.09
CA ILE A 14 24.20 5.21 0.29
C ILE A 14 23.63 3.81 0.54
N LEU A 15 23.30 3.50 1.80
CA LEU A 15 22.48 2.35 2.16
C LEU A 15 21.05 2.63 1.71
N ILE A 16 20.69 2.13 0.52
CA ILE A 16 19.28 2.00 0.13
C ILE A 16 18.73 0.83 0.95
N ALA A 17 18.06 1.15 2.06
CA ALA A 17 17.23 0.19 2.76
C ALA A 17 16.02 -0.12 1.87
N GLY A 18 16.19 -1.07 0.95
CA GLY A 18 15.06 -1.68 0.27
C GLY A 18 14.18 -2.35 1.31
N SER A 19 12.93 -1.93 1.41
CA SER A 19 11.92 -2.65 2.17
C SER A 19 11.75 -4.04 1.54
N SER A 20 12.39 -5.06 2.11
CA SER A 20 12.00 -6.43 1.80
C SER A 20 10.70 -6.70 2.55
N LEU A 21 9.62 -6.87 1.80
CA LEU A 21 8.44 -7.53 2.35
C LEU A 21 8.90 -8.94 2.73
N ALA A 22 8.77 -9.29 4.02
CA ALA A 22 9.06 -10.63 4.49
C ALA A 22 8.10 -11.60 3.78
N LYS A 23 8.55 -12.18 2.67
CA LYS A 23 7.78 -13.16 1.92
C LYS A 23 8.00 -14.51 2.57
N ALA A 24 6.91 -15.21 2.89
CA ALA A 24 7.01 -16.60 3.29
C ALA A 24 7.81 -17.38 2.22
N PRO A 25 8.76 -18.24 2.61
CA PRO A 25 9.48 -19.07 1.66
C PRO A 25 8.50 -19.84 0.79
N GLN A 26 8.72 -19.82 -0.53
CA GLN A 26 7.88 -20.50 -1.51
C GLN A 26 8.29 -21.97 -1.64
N LEU A 27 8.37 -22.63 -0.50
CA LEU A 27 8.88 -23.98 -0.33
C LEU A 27 7.82 -24.80 0.39
N ILE A 28 7.61 -26.05 -0.05
CA ILE A 28 6.64 -26.96 0.56
C ILE A 28 7.38 -28.20 1.04
N ASN A 29 7.29 -28.51 2.33
CA ASN A 29 7.78 -29.78 2.85
C ASN A 29 6.84 -30.91 2.41
N TYR A 30 7.36 -31.95 1.77
CA TYR A 30 6.59 -33.10 1.31
C TYR A 30 7.21 -34.40 1.81
N GLN A 31 6.39 -35.24 2.43
CA GLN A 31 6.77 -36.51 3.03
C GLN A 31 5.87 -37.61 2.52
N GLY A 32 6.43 -38.80 2.37
CA GLY A 32 5.69 -39.98 1.92
C GLY A 32 6.32 -41.27 2.38
N LEU A 33 5.55 -42.35 2.21
CA LEU A 33 6.01 -43.72 2.38
C LEU A 33 6.11 -44.37 1.00
N LEU A 34 7.29 -44.89 0.68
CA LEU A 34 7.60 -45.61 -0.54
C LEU A 34 7.78 -47.10 -0.23
N THR A 35 7.00 -47.92 -0.90
CA THR A 35 7.01 -49.38 -0.76
C THR A 35 7.12 -50.05 -2.12
N GLN A 36 7.56 -51.30 -2.13
CA GLN A 36 7.34 -52.18 -3.27
C GLN A 36 5.84 -52.50 -3.43
N SER A 37 5.49 -53.18 -4.52
CA SER A 37 4.11 -53.59 -4.81
C SER A 37 3.53 -54.57 -3.78
N ASP A 38 4.38 -55.29 -3.05
CA ASP A 38 4.00 -56.17 -1.95
C ASP A 38 3.84 -55.46 -0.59
N GLY A 39 4.06 -54.14 -0.56
CA GLY A 39 3.97 -53.31 0.64
C GLY A 39 5.26 -53.27 1.49
N THR A 40 6.34 -53.92 1.06
CA THR A 40 7.61 -53.85 1.78
C THR A 40 8.26 -52.47 1.63
N PRO A 41 8.67 -51.80 2.72
CA PRO A 41 9.29 -50.48 2.63
C PRO A 41 10.68 -50.51 1.97
N LEU A 42 10.99 -49.51 1.16
CA LEU A 42 12.31 -49.33 0.55
C LEU A 42 13.31 -48.70 1.54
N ASN A 43 14.60 -49.02 1.40
CA ASN A 43 15.65 -48.59 2.36
C ASN A 43 16.91 -48.03 1.69
N GLU A 44 16.85 -47.76 0.39
CA GLU A 44 17.98 -47.26 -0.39
C GLU A 44 17.62 -45.88 -0.97
N PRO A 45 18.61 -45.08 -1.41
CA PRO A 45 18.34 -43.83 -2.10
C PRO A 45 17.63 -44.05 -3.44
N HIS A 46 16.63 -43.22 -3.75
CA HIS A 46 15.88 -43.25 -5.01
C HIS A 46 15.79 -41.85 -5.63
N ASP A 47 15.74 -41.78 -6.95
CA ASP A 47 15.44 -40.54 -7.66
C ASP A 47 13.92 -40.31 -7.65
N LEU A 48 13.47 -39.13 -7.26
CA LEU A 48 12.05 -38.80 -7.17
C LEU A 48 11.73 -37.59 -8.05
N THR A 49 10.76 -37.76 -8.95
CA THR A 49 10.23 -36.66 -9.76
C THR A 49 8.84 -36.27 -9.26
N PHE A 50 8.66 -35.00 -8.93
CA PHE A 50 7.37 -34.45 -8.50
C PHE A 50 6.80 -33.56 -9.59
N LYS A 51 5.49 -33.68 -9.83
CA LYS A 51 4.76 -32.89 -10.82
C LYS A 51 3.45 -32.41 -10.25
N ILE A 52 3.11 -31.14 -10.48
CA ILE A 52 1.81 -30.56 -10.10
C ILE A 52 0.94 -30.42 -11.35
N TYR A 53 -0.31 -30.85 -11.24
CA TYR A 53 -1.29 -30.88 -12.32
C TYR A 53 -2.57 -30.14 -11.95
N GLY A 54 -3.25 -29.59 -12.96
CA GLY A 54 -4.59 -29.03 -12.81
C GLY A 54 -5.72 -30.08 -12.76
N SER A 55 -5.44 -31.34 -13.09
CA SER A 55 -6.41 -32.44 -13.03
C SER A 55 -5.75 -33.79 -12.72
N GLU A 56 -6.54 -34.75 -12.24
CA GLU A 56 -6.07 -36.07 -11.82
C GLU A 56 -5.41 -36.87 -12.96
N SER A 57 -5.94 -36.72 -14.18
CA SER A 57 -5.44 -37.42 -15.38
C SER A 57 -4.88 -36.48 -16.46
N GLY A 58 -4.53 -35.24 -16.09
CA GLY A 58 -3.97 -34.25 -17.02
C GLY A 58 -2.59 -34.67 -17.57
N VAL A 59 -2.31 -34.32 -18.82
CA VAL A 59 -1.04 -34.68 -19.47
C VAL A 59 0.05 -33.64 -19.18
N ASP A 60 -0.34 -32.35 -19.18
CA ASP A 60 0.56 -31.23 -18.96
C ASP A 60 0.70 -30.90 -17.47
N SER A 61 1.93 -30.94 -16.97
CA SER A 61 2.26 -30.46 -15.62
C SER A 61 2.38 -28.95 -15.61
N LEU A 62 1.78 -28.30 -14.62
CA LEU A 62 1.91 -26.86 -14.36
C LEU A 62 3.28 -26.51 -13.77
N TRP A 63 3.88 -27.47 -13.06
CA TRP A 63 5.20 -27.36 -12.45
C TRP A 63 5.78 -28.75 -12.23
N TRP A 64 7.10 -28.88 -12.28
CA TRP A 64 7.79 -30.12 -11.95
C TRP A 64 9.19 -29.86 -11.38
N GLU A 65 9.70 -30.83 -10.64
CA GLU A 65 11.10 -30.88 -10.24
C GLU A 65 11.56 -32.34 -10.09
N HIS A 66 12.87 -32.55 -10.19
CA HIS A 66 13.51 -33.85 -10.08
C HIS A 66 14.59 -33.82 -9.00
N HIS A 67 14.45 -34.69 -8.01
CA HIS A 67 15.39 -34.86 -6.90
C HIS A 67 16.17 -36.15 -7.11
N THR A 68 17.50 -36.04 -7.12
CA THR A 68 18.39 -37.20 -7.28
C THR A 68 18.83 -37.74 -5.93
N GLY A 69 18.83 -39.06 -5.75
CA GLY A 69 19.38 -39.74 -4.58
C GLY A 69 18.69 -39.37 -3.26
N VAL A 70 17.36 -39.21 -3.28
CA VAL A 70 16.58 -38.95 -2.06
C VAL A 70 16.72 -40.15 -1.13
N THR A 71 17.25 -39.90 0.07
CA THR A 71 17.40 -40.97 1.07
C THR A 71 16.03 -41.47 1.51
N VAL A 72 15.80 -42.77 1.35
CA VAL A 72 14.61 -43.46 1.84
C VAL A 72 15.02 -44.41 2.95
N ASN A 73 14.37 -44.32 4.11
CA ASN A 73 14.65 -45.18 5.26
C ASN A 73 13.34 -45.70 5.85
N ASN A 74 13.20 -47.02 5.91
CA ASN A 74 11.95 -47.72 6.22
C ASN A 74 10.78 -47.19 5.39
N GLY A 75 11.03 -46.93 4.11
CA GLY A 75 10.10 -46.36 3.14
C GLY A 75 9.87 -44.86 3.30
N LEU A 76 10.28 -44.23 4.39
CA LEU A 76 10.01 -42.81 4.61
C LEU A 76 11.02 -41.95 3.85
N PHE A 77 10.51 -40.94 3.16
CA PHE A 77 11.32 -39.88 2.56
C PHE A 77 10.79 -38.50 2.98
N ASN A 78 11.65 -37.50 2.89
CA ASN A 78 11.30 -36.10 3.09
C ASN A 78 12.03 -35.22 2.07
N VAL A 79 11.30 -34.37 1.37
CA VAL A 79 11.84 -33.42 0.39
C VAL A 79 11.25 -32.04 0.58
N ILE A 80 11.97 -31.02 0.13
CA ILE A 80 11.49 -29.64 0.10
C ILE A 80 11.20 -29.28 -1.35
N LEU A 81 9.92 -29.18 -1.70
CA LEU A 81 9.48 -28.79 -3.02
C LEU A 81 9.73 -27.31 -3.27
N GLY A 82 10.17 -26.96 -4.48
CA GLY A 82 10.53 -25.58 -4.82
C GLY A 82 12.01 -25.24 -4.58
N SER A 83 12.78 -26.17 -4.02
CA SER A 83 14.20 -25.96 -3.69
C SER A 83 15.13 -26.12 -4.90
N ILE A 84 14.71 -26.90 -5.90
CA ILE A 84 15.45 -27.13 -7.15
C ILE A 84 14.86 -26.27 -8.27
N SER A 85 13.54 -26.37 -8.50
CA SER A 85 12.81 -25.56 -9.48
C SER A 85 11.82 -24.64 -8.76
N SER A 86 11.90 -23.33 -8.97
CA SER A 86 11.08 -22.37 -8.22
C SER A 86 9.58 -22.66 -8.37
N LEU A 87 8.87 -22.74 -7.24
CA LEU A 87 7.43 -22.99 -7.20
C LEU A 87 6.68 -21.66 -7.04
N SER A 88 6.17 -21.13 -8.15
CA SER A 88 5.39 -19.89 -8.14
C SER A 88 4.05 -20.07 -7.41
N PRO A 89 3.58 -19.08 -6.61
CA PRO A 89 2.24 -19.12 -6.00
C PRO A 89 1.13 -19.20 -7.03
N SER A 90 1.36 -18.67 -8.23
CA SER A 90 0.40 -18.75 -9.35
C SER A 90 0.11 -20.18 -9.80
N VAL A 91 0.92 -21.18 -9.37
CA VAL A 91 0.57 -22.59 -9.55
C VAL A 91 -0.69 -22.94 -8.77
N PHE A 92 -1.02 -22.23 -7.69
CA PHE A 92 -2.21 -22.43 -6.87
C PHE A 92 -3.18 -21.23 -7.05
N ASP A 93 -4.21 -21.40 -7.88
CA ASP A 93 -5.14 -20.33 -8.31
C ASP A 93 -6.62 -20.63 -7.93
N ASP A 94 -6.83 -21.13 -6.71
CA ASP A 94 -8.14 -21.54 -6.15
C ASP A 94 -8.83 -22.73 -6.86
N THR A 95 -8.21 -23.31 -7.87
CA THR A 95 -8.67 -24.56 -8.48
C THR A 95 -7.93 -25.79 -7.94
N LEU A 96 -8.51 -26.98 -8.10
CA LEU A 96 -7.93 -28.21 -7.56
C LEU A 96 -6.54 -28.50 -8.16
N ARG A 97 -5.65 -29.00 -7.32
CA ARG A 97 -4.32 -29.46 -7.73
C ARG A 97 -4.08 -30.90 -7.33
N TYR A 98 -3.31 -31.57 -8.16
CA TYR A 98 -2.90 -32.95 -7.97
C TYR A 98 -1.39 -33.02 -8.04
N ILE A 99 -0.79 -33.84 -7.17
CA ILE A 99 0.64 -34.14 -7.20
C ILE A 99 0.82 -35.56 -7.74
N GLY A 100 1.64 -35.66 -8.78
CA GLY A 100 2.16 -36.90 -9.34
C GLY A 100 3.60 -37.13 -8.87
N ILE A 101 3.95 -38.39 -8.69
CA ILE A 101 5.27 -38.82 -8.23
C ILE A 101 5.73 -39.96 -9.14
N ALA A 102 6.92 -39.82 -9.74
CA ALA A 102 7.61 -40.91 -10.40
C ALA A 102 8.89 -41.25 -9.63
N VAL A 103 9.22 -42.54 -9.58
CA VAL A 103 10.36 -43.08 -8.84
C VAL A 103 11.33 -43.69 -9.84
N ASP A 104 12.59 -43.28 -9.78
CA ASP A 104 13.64 -43.69 -10.71
C ASP A 104 13.21 -43.54 -12.18
N SER A 105 13.17 -44.64 -12.92
CA SER A 105 12.74 -44.69 -14.33
C SER A 105 11.34 -45.28 -14.51
N ASP A 106 10.62 -45.54 -13.42
CA ASP A 106 9.29 -46.15 -13.47
C ASP A 106 8.23 -45.14 -13.93
N PRO A 107 7.12 -45.63 -14.51
CA PRO A 107 5.96 -44.77 -14.79
C PRO A 107 5.47 -44.03 -13.53
N GLU A 108 4.93 -42.83 -13.73
CA GLU A 108 4.33 -42.03 -12.65
C GLU A 108 3.25 -42.84 -11.91
N LEU A 109 3.27 -42.78 -10.58
CA LEU A 109 2.32 -43.47 -9.72
C LEU A 109 0.89 -42.96 -9.98
N SER A 110 -0.03 -43.91 -10.07
CA SER A 110 -1.46 -43.68 -10.30
C SER A 110 -2.30 -44.38 -9.23
N PRO A 111 -3.37 -43.74 -8.70
CA PRO A 111 -3.84 -42.40 -9.04
C PRO A 111 -2.97 -41.29 -8.41
N ARG A 112 -3.02 -40.09 -9.01
CA ARG A 112 -2.36 -38.91 -8.45
C ARG A 112 -3.03 -38.48 -7.16
N SER A 113 -2.23 -37.96 -6.23
CA SER A 113 -2.76 -37.49 -4.96
C SER A 113 -3.31 -36.07 -5.08
N ARG A 114 -4.54 -35.84 -4.60
CA ARG A 114 -5.11 -34.49 -4.52
C ARG A 114 -4.42 -33.67 -3.42
N LEU A 115 -3.98 -32.47 -3.75
CA LEU A 115 -3.50 -31.50 -2.76
C LEU A 115 -4.71 -30.86 -2.05
N THR A 116 -4.63 -30.77 -0.71
CA THR A 116 -5.68 -30.22 0.14
C THR A 116 -5.12 -29.15 1.06
N SER A 117 -5.98 -28.20 1.45
CA SER A 117 -5.61 -27.15 2.39
C SER A 117 -5.42 -27.71 3.79
N VAL A 118 -4.43 -27.19 4.53
CA VAL A 118 -4.30 -27.42 5.98
C VAL A 118 -5.26 -26.51 6.74
N PRO A 119 -5.76 -26.88 7.94
CA PRO A 119 -6.79 -26.12 8.66
C PRO A 119 -6.48 -24.62 8.86
N TYR A 120 -5.25 -24.26 9.21
CA TYR A 120 -4.86 -22.84 9.36
C TYR A 120 -4.80 -22.08 8.03
N ALA A 121 -4.37 -22.73 6.94
CA ALA A 121 -4.41 -22.14 5.61
C ALA A 121 -5.86 -21.96 5.12
N TYR A 122 -6.76 -22.86 5.51
CA TYR A 122 -8.19 -22.74 5.21
C TYR A 122 -8.81 -21.51 5.87
N HIS A 123 -8.40 -21.18 7.10
CA HIS A 123 -8.83 -19.95 7.78
C HIS A 123 -8.25 -18.68 7.14
N ALA A 124 -7.05 -18.76 6.55
CA ALA A 124 -6.47 -17.64 5.80
C ALA A 124 -7.22 -17.35 4.50
N ALA A 125 -7.77 -18.38 3.84
CA ALA A 125 -8.60 -18.20 2.64
C ALA A 125 -9.91 -17.44 2.92
N SER A 126 -10.42 -17.48 4.16
CA SER A 126 -11.60 -16.69 4.57
C SER A 126 -11.28 -15.25 4.98
N ALA A 127 -10.00 -14.85 4.95
CA ALA A 127 -9.64 -13.44 5.13
C ALA A 127 -9.93 -12.70 3.82
N GLU A 128 -11.19 -12.32 3.63
CA GLU A 128 -11.57 -11.42 2.56
C GLU A 128 -10.86 -10.06 2.79
N PRO A 129 -10.37 -9.40 1.74
CA PRO A 129 -9.99 -8.00 1.84
C PRO A 129 -11.20 -7.23 2.39
N ASP A 130 -11.02 -6.36 3.39
CA ASP A 130 -12.13 -5.55 3.91
C ASP A 130 -12.70 -4.61 2.83
N SER A 131 -11.93 -4.35 1.77
CA SER A 131 -12.30 -3.55 0.59
C SER A 131 -12.78 -2.14 0.92
N ASP A 132 -12.57 -1.66 2.16
CA ASP A 132 -12.96 -0.31 2.56
C ASP A 132 -11.97 0.74 2.02
N TRP A 133 -10.70 0.34 1.86
CA TRP A 133 -9.63 1.13 1.28
C TRP A 133 -9.01 0.42 0.07
N GLU A 134 -9.25 0.98 -1.11
CA GLU A 134 -8.70 0.47 -2.37
C GLU A 134 -7.42 1.19 -2.75
N ILE A 135 -6.49 0.45 -3.35
CA ILE A 135 -5.28 1.00 -3.96
C ILE A 135 -5.42 0.91 -5.47
N SER A 136 -5.34 2.05 -6.16
CA SER A 136 -5.27 2.13 -7.61
C SER A 136 -3.99 2.86 -8.02
N GLY A 137 -3.06 2.12 -8.61
CA GLY A 137 -1.72 2.64 -8.91
C GLY A 137 -0.99 3.02 -7.63
N SER A 138 -0.69 4.32 -7.45
CA SER A 138 -0.02 4.86 -6.26
C SER A 138 -0.97 5.48 -5.24
N ASP A 139 -2.27 5.53 -5.55
CA ASP A 139 -3.27 6.23 -4.75
C ASP A 139 -4.07 5.24 -3.89
N ILE A 140 -4.34 5.64 -2.65
CA ILE A 140 -5.29 4.96 -1.75
C ILE A 140 -6.54 5.82 -1.61
N TYR A 141 -7.72 5.22 -1.72
CA TYR A 141 -9.00 5.92 -1.52
C TYR A 141 -10.02 5.02 -0.84
N SER A 142 -11.00 5.65 -0.20
CA SER A 142 -12.11 4.95 0.42
C SER A 142 -13.07 4.44 -0.66
N ALA A 143 -13.33 3.14 -0.67
CA ALA A 143 -14.25 2.50 -1.62
C ALA A 143 -15.67 2.35 -1.07
N VAL A 144 -15.89 2.70 0.21
CA VAL A 144 -17.25 2.79 0.75
C VAL A 144 -18.00 3.97 0.13
N SER A 145 -19.32 3.80 -0.09
CA SER A 145 -20.19 4.87 -0.60
C SER A 145 -20.44 6.00 0.42
N GLY A 146 -20.15 5.71 1.70
CA GLY A 146 -20.32 6.59 2.85
C GLY A 146 -19.25 7.67 2.96
N ASN A 147 -18.89 7.97 4.21
CA ASN A 147 -17.98 9.04 4.58
C ASN A 147 -16.88 8.47 5.49
N VAL A 148 -15.71 9.10 5.50
CA VAL A 148 -14.60 8.75 6.39
C VAL A 148 -14.71 9.59 7.66
N GLY A 149 -14.90 8.93 8.80
CA GLY A 149 -14.86 9.55 10.13
C GLY A 149 -13.52 9.29 10.82
N ILE A 150 -12.88 10.34 11.35
CA ILE A 150 -11.70 10.24 12.22
C ILE A 150 -12.10 10.79 13.59
N GLY A 151 -12.11 9.94 14.62
CA GLY A 151 -12.59 10.31 15.96
C GLY A 151 -14.12 10.36 16.10
N THR A 152 -14.88 10.16 15.02
CA THR A 152 -16.35 10.13 15.01
C THR A 152 -16.87 8.88 14.30
N THR A 153 -18.00 8.34 14.79
CA THR A 153 -18.73 7.23 14.15
C THR A 153 -19.92 7.69 13.31
N SER A 154 -20.22 9.00 13.31
CA SER A 154 -21.35 9.58 12.58
C SER A 154 -20.89 10.77 11.73
N PRO A 155 -20.05 10.53 10.70
CA PRO A 155 -19.49 11.59 9.87
C PRO A 155 -20.57 12.34 9.07
N GLY A 156 -20.67 13.65 9.28
CA GLY A 156 -21.62 14.54 8.59
C GLY A 156 -21.17 15.00 7.20
N TYR A 157 -19.89 14.82 6.88
CA TYR A 157 -19.26 15.17 5.60
C TYR A 157 -18.37 14.04 5.11
N LYS A 158 -17.99 14.06 3.82
CA LYS A 158 -17.18 13.01 3.17
C LYS A 158 -15.89 12.66 3.90
N LEU A 159 -15.25 13.67 4.50
CA LEU A 159 -14.23 13.51 5.53
C LEU A 159 -14.68 14.34 6.72
N ASP A 160 -14.87 13.70 7.87
CA ASP A 160 -15.24 14.34 9.13
C ASP A 160 -14.23 13.97 10.20
N VAL A 161 -13.61 14.97 10.81
CA VAL A 161 -12.54 14.79 11.78
C VAL A 161 -12.96 15.48 13.07
N ASP A 162 -13.23 14.69 14.11
CA ASP A 162 -13.42 15.19 15.46
C ASP A 162 -12.06 15.44 16.11
N GLY A 163 -11.44 16.56 15.74
CA GLY A 163 -10.11 16.96 16.19
C GLY A 163 -9.37 17.86 15.20
N ASP A 164 -8.05 17.90 15.36
CA ASP A 164 -7.17 18.73 14.53
C ASP A 164 -6.70 17.97 13.28
N ILE A 165 -6.55 18.70 12.17
CA ILE A 165 -5.87 18.22 10.96
C ILE A 165 -4.53 18.94 10.85
N GLN A 166 -3.43 18.19 10.96
CA GLN A 166 -2.08 18.71 10.72
C GLN A 166 -1.63 18.39 9.29
N ALA A 167 -1.43 19.42 8.47
CA ALA A 167 -0.90 19.29 7.12
C ALA A 167 0.45 20.02 7.00
N SER A 168 1.44 19.37 6.37
CA SER A 168 2.71 20.01 5.99
C SER A 168 2.61 20.81 4.68
N GLY A 169 1.52 20.61 3.94
CA GLY A 169 1.18 21.33 2.71
C GLY A 169 -0.11 22.15 2.85
N TYR A 170 -0.81 22.34 1.73
CA TYR A 170 -2.04 23.11 1.70
C TYR A 170 -3.28 22.25 1.98
N LEU A 171 -4.18 22.75 2.82
CA LEU A 171 -5.58 22.34 2.80
C LEU A 171 -6.30 23.16 1.72
N ARG A 172 -6.81 22.49 0.69
CA ARG A 172 -7.46 23.14 -0.46
C ARG A 172 -8.97 22.91 -0.39
N GLY A 173 -9.73 24.00 -0.42
CA GLY A 173 -11.17 23.96 -0.66
C GLY A 173 -11.49 23.85 -2.16
N SER A 174 -12.76 23.59 -2.49
CA SER A 174 -13.26 23.64 -3.87
C SER A 174 -13.71 25.06 -4.23
N THR A 175 -14.65 25.22 -5.16
CA THR A 175 -15.28 26.50 -5.54
C THR A 175 -15.81 27.30 -4.34
N PHE A 176 -16.19 26.63 -3.25
CA PHE A 176 -16.72 27.27 -2.05
C PHE A 176 -15.66 27.62 -0.99
N GLY A 177 -14.38 27.31 -1.26
CA GLY A 177 -13.27 27.58 -0.35
C GLY A 177 -13.25 26.69 0.90
N LEU A 178 -12.56 27.15 1.94
CA LEU A 178 -12.58 26.52 3.27
C LEU A 178 -13.69 27.15 4.10
N TYR A 179 -14.67 26.34 4.51
CA TYR A 179 -15.82 26.80 5.29
C TYR A 179 -15.66 26.46 6.77
N PHE A 180 -15.97 27.44 7.63
CA PHE A 180 -15.89 27.32 9.08
C PHE A 180 -17.26 27.70 9.69
N PRO A 181 -18.08 26.72 10.14
CA PRO A 181 -19.51 26.94 10.43
C PRO A 181 -19.85 27.72 11.72
N ASN A 182 -18.92 27.84 12.68
CA ASN A 182 -19.16 28.46 14.00
C ASN A 182 -17.97 29.35 14.42
N LEU A 183 -17.44 29.16 15.63
CA LEU A 183 -16.24 29.82 16.18
C LEU A 183 -14.94 29.41 15.48
N GLY A 184 -15.01 28.96 14.22
CA GLY A 184 -13.82 28.57 13.48
C GLY A 184 -12.93 29.79 13.27
N LYS A 185 -11.65 29.63 13.62
CA LYS A 185 -10.66 30.69 13.56
C LYS A 185 -9.57 30.27 12.59
N ILE A 186 -9.06 31.24 11.83
CA ILE A 186 -7.80 31.09 11.14
C ILE A 186 -6.75 31.74 12.03
N GLN A 187 -5.91 30.94 12.66
CA GLN A 187 -4.90 31.40 13.62
C GLN A 187 -3.56 30.73 13.35
N THR A 188 -2.49 31.46 13.66
CA THR A 188 -1.12 30.95 13.66
C THR A 188 -0.63 30.88 15.11
N GLY A 189 0.16 29.86 15.45
CA GLY A 189 0.77 29.75 16.78
C GLY A 189 1.91 30.77 16.96
N ASN A 190 2.95 30.63 16.13
CA ASN A 190 4.09 31.54 16.07
C ASN A 190 4.33 31.93 14.60
N GLY A 191 3.97 33.16 14.20
CA GLY A 191 4.21 33.68 12.84
C GLY A 191 3.05 34.51 12.29
N ASN A 192 3.23 35.02 11.07
CA ASN A 192 2.22 35.82 10.39
C ASN A 192 1.13 34.95 9.78
N LEU A 193 -0.13 35.39 9.91
CA LEU A 193 -1.21 34.89 9.07
C LEU A 193 -1.15 35.59 7.70
N ASN A 194 -0.76 34.86 6.66
CA ASN A 194 -0.65 35.39 5.31
C ASN A 194 -1.93 35.10 4.51
N PHE A 195 -2.54 36.15 3.95
CA PHE A 195 -3.59 36.04 2.94
C PHE A 195 -3.04 36.55 1.61
N ASN A 196 -3.01 35.68 0.61
CA ASN A 196 -2.48 36.00 -0.71
C ASN A 196 -3.49 35.62 -1.78
N SER A 197 -3.73 36.54 -2.71
CA SER A 197 -4.50 36.31 -3.92
C SER A 197 -3.59 36.54 -5.14
N VAL A 198 -3.48 35.54 -6.02
CA VAL A 198 -2.53 35.57 -7.14
C VAL A 198 -3.11 36.28 -8.38
N ASN A 199 -4.43 36.16 -8.61
CA ASN A 199 -5.09 36.66 -9.83
C ASN A 199 -6.40 37.41 -9.54
N GLY A 200 -6.61 37.83 -8.29
CA GLY A 200 -7.81 38.53 -7.86
C GLY A 200 -7.54 39.47 -6.70
N ASN A 201 -8.54 40.24 -6.32
CA ASN A 201 -8.48 41.11 -5.15
C ASN A 201 -8.55 40.26 -3.87
N LEU A 202 -7.90 40.70 -2.79
CA LEU A 202 -8.16 40.15 -1.46
C LEU A 202 -9.42 40.79 -0.91
N LEU A 203 -10.45 40.00 -0.60
CA LEU A 203 -11.76 40.52 -0.17
C LEU A 203 -12.09 40.07 1.26
N PHE A 204 -12.67 40.98 2.03
CA PHE A 204 -13.35 40.67 3.28
C PHE A 204 -14.83 41.02 3.12
N SER A 205 -15.69 40.02 3.29
CA SER A 205 -17.12 40.15 3.03
C SER A 205 -17.95 39.72 4.22
N THR A 206 -19.13 40.32 4.38
CA THR A 206 -20.13 39.89 5.36
C THR A 206 -21.51 39.94 4.73
N ASN A 207 -22.35 38.94 4.98
CA ASN A 207 -23.68 38.78 4.37
C ASN A 207 -23.66 38.89 2.83
N GLY A 208 -22.65 38.30 2.19
CA GLY A 208 -22.49 38.34 0.73
C GLY A 208 -22.05 39.68 0.15
N LEU A 209 -21.78 40.69 0.99
CA LEU A 209 -21.33 42.01 0.56
C LEU A 209 -19.86 42.22 0.87
N GLU A 210 -19.09 42.68 -0.12
CA GLU A 210 -17.71 43.14 0.04
C GLU A 210 -17.68 44.35 1.00
N ARG A 211 -16.85 44.27 2.04
CA ARG A 211 -16.67 45.35 3.03
C ARG A 211 -15.31 46.00 2.92
N ILE A 212 -14.28 45.19 2.77
CA ILE A 212 -12.90 45.62 2.61
C ILE A 212 -12.31 44.87 1.42
N ARG A 213 -11.45 45.56 0.66
CA ARG A 213 -10.60 44.92 -0.34
C ARG A 213 -9.17 45.40 -0.29
N VAL A 214 -8.28 44.59 -0.82
CA VAL A 214 -7.03 45.03 -1.44
C VAL A 214 -7.14 44.74 -2.93
N ASP A 215 -7.09 45.76 -3.76
CA ASP A 215 -7.16 45.58 -5.21
C ASP A 215 -5.82 45.06 -5.79
N LEU A 216 -5.82 44.72 -7.08
CA LEU A 216 -4.62 44.25 -7.79
C LEU A 216 -3.50 45.30 -7.88
N SER A 217 -3.78 46.58 -7.64
CA SER A 217 -2.78 47.65 -7.56
C SER A 217 -2.24 47.86 -6.14
N GLY A 218 -2.76 47.12 -5.16
CA GLY A 218 -2.36 47.20 -3.75
C GLY A 218 -3.13 48.25 -2.93
N ASN A 219 -4.17 48.87 -3.49
CA ASN A 219 -4.98 49.86 -2.79
C ASN A 219 -6.00 49.19 -1.87
N VAL A 220 -6.17 49.75 -0.67
CA VAL A 220 -7.17 49.29 0.30
C VAL A 220 -8.47 50.08 0.12
N GLY A 221 -9.56 49.40 -0.18
CA GLY A 221 -10.90 49.98 -0.23
C GLY A 221 -11.72 49.57 0.99
N VAL A 222 -12.37 50.52 1.66
CA VAL A 222 -13.38 50.26 2.72
C VAL A 222 -14.72 50.82 2.28
N GLY A 223 -15.70 49.96 2.07
CA GLY A 223 -17.03 50.35 1.55
C GLY A 223 -17.03 50.78 0.07
N THR A 224 -15.91 50.62 -0.65
CA THR A 224 -15.78 50.92 -2.08
C THR A 224 -15.12 49.76 -2.83
N ALA A 225 -15.65 49.42 -4.00
CA ALA A 225 -15.09 48.41 -4.91
C ALA A 225 -14.09 49.03 -5.90
N SER A 226 -13.81 50.33 -5.85
CA SER A 226 -12.90 50.99 -6.80
C SER A 226 -12.07 52.03 -6.07
N PRO A 227 -11.16 51.61 -5.18
CA PRO A 227 -10.31 52.55 -4.46
C PRO A 227 -9.43 53.32 -5.46
N ASN A 228 -9.41 54.64 -5.35
CA ASN A 228 -8.64 55.52 -6.23
C ASN A 228 -7.31 56.00 -5.61
N SER A 229 -6.99 55.50 -4.41
CA SER A 229 -5.79 55.83 -3.63
C SER A 229 -5.43 54.67 -2.69
N ASN A 230 -4.23 54.69 -2.10
CA ASN A 230 -3.72 53.60 -1.25
C ASN A 230 -4.70 53.18 -0.14
N LEU A 231 -5.49 54.12 0.40
CA LEU A 231 -6.60 53.85 1.31
C LEU A 231 -7.77 54.76 0.92
N ASP A 232 -8.85 54.17 0.40
CA ASP A 232 -10.09 54.86 0.03
C ASP A 232 -11.25 54.33 0.88
N VAL A 233 -11.91 55.24 1.60
CA VAL A 233 -13.02 54.91 2.50
C VAL A 233 -14.29 55.62 2.03
N SER A 234 -15.26 54.85 1.57
CA SER A 234 -16.61 55.34 1.25
C SER A 234 -17.46 55.37 2.53
N GLY A 235 -17.33 56.46 3.29
CA GLY A 235 -18.08 56.65 4.53
C GLY A 235 -17.36 57.55 5.53
N THR A 236 -17.86 57.57 6.76
CA THR A 236 -17.24 58.33 7.85
C THR A 236 -16.12 57.52 8.48
N VAL A 237 -14.92 58.11 8.54
CA VAL A 237 -13.82 57.58 9.35
C VAL A 237 -13.89 58.20 10.74
N GLN A 238 -14.10 57.39 11.77
CA GLN A 238 -13.93 57.83 13.16
C GLN A 238 -12.48 57.58 13.58
N MET A 239 -11.72 58.65 13.80
CA MET A 239 -10.34 58.58 14.29
C MET A 239 -10.29 59.11 15.72
N THR A 240 -9.75 58.31 16.65
CA THR A 240 -9.61 58.69 18.06
C THR A 240 -8.24 59.30 18.39
N GLY A 241 -7.32 59.35 17.43
CA GLY A 241 -6.01 59.99 17.53
C GLY A 241 -5.31 60.12 16.17
N PHE A 242 -4.54 61.19 15.98
CA PHE A 242 -3.65 61.42 14.85
C PHE A 242 -2.27 61.77 15.40
N LYS A 243 -1.20 61.28 14.77
CA LYS A 243 0.20 61.59 15.12
C LYS A 243 0.84 62.38 14.01
#